data_AF-A0A522VGA1-F1
#
_entry.id   AF-A0A522VGA1-F1
#
_cell.length_a   1.000
_cell.length_b   1.000
_cell.length_c   1.000
_cell.angle_alpha   90.00
_cell.angle_beta   90.00
_cell.angle_gamma   90.00
#
_symmetry.space_group_name_H-M   'P 1'
#
loop_
_entity.id
_entity.type
_entity.pdbx_description
1 polymer ?
#
loop_
_entity_poly.entity_id
_entity_poly.type
_entity_poly.pdbx_seq_one_letter_code
_entity_poly.pdbx_strand_id
1 'polypeptide(L)'
;MTHKTTGLTWMRCSLGQTWTGSSCYGTAHPYIYRNALTLTQNFAGHDDWRLPNIAELHTIVERERYKPSINTEIFPNTPTVSFWSSSGYADNPDNAWAVSFNSGGDSNYRTSAFTVRLVRGGQPSGAFTPTGDFVDNRNGTVTHKKTGLTWMRCAVGQTWNGSTCSGLPSVHAWQDAVELTTVFANQRDWRLPTQAELLTLMDYGAYSPAVNTTLFPNPSNNWFWSASAYVGNPLYAWFASFNDGGGYTDVKTGKYAVRLVRDGQSIAASSAGVDLTTRLVDSPDPVKPGADLTYTATVKNQGPADASGVVLRFYLPRAVQFVSAPAGCQYGGLSVVCPIGQMAADAAVSKAIVVKMSTAGGMSFAASASSDEQDSQPNDNIARAVTTIRP
;
A
#
# COMPACT_ATOMS: atom_id res chain seq x y z
N MET A 1 -2.59 18.32 9.52
CA MET A 1 -3.40 17.27 8.86
C MET A 1 -3.02 15.95 9.51
N THR A 2 -3.98 15.15 9.98
CA THR A 2 -3.69 13.85 10.61
C THR A 2 -3.75 12.74 9.57
N HIS A 3 -2.64 12.05 9.39
CA HIS A 3 -2.52 10.92 8.49
C HIS A 3 -3.20 9.70 9.10
N LYS A 4 -4.31 9.27 8.50
CA LYS A 4 -5.19 8.24 9.07
C LYS A 4 -4.47 6.93 9.38
N THR A 5 -3.57 6.50 8.50
CA THR A 5 -2.88 5.20 8.62
C THR A 5 -1.84 5.17 9.74
N THR A 6 -1.15 6.29 10.00
CA THR A 6 -0.08 6.32 11.00
C THR A 6 -0.46 7.05 12.30
N GLY A 7 -1.57 7.79 12.30
CA GLY A 7 -1.93 8.69 13.40
C GLY A 7 -1.04 9.94 13.50
N LEU A 8 -0.03 10.07 12.65
CA LEU A 8 0.89 11.20 12.65
C LEU A 8 0.20 12.46 12.13
N THR A 9 0.47 13.59 12.75
CA THR A 9 -0.02 14.88 12.27
C THR A 9 1.10 15.64 11.58
N TRP A 10 0.87 15.99 10.32
CA TRP A 10 1.84 16.66 9.45
C TRP A 10 1.54 18.14 9.27
N MET A 11 2.60 18.94 9.19
CA MET A 11 2.52 20.29 8.64
C MET A 11 2.19 20.21 7.15
N ARG A 12 1.17 20.96 6.71
CA ARG A 12 0.78 21.02 5.29
C ARG A 12 1.78 21.79 4.44
N CYS A 13 2.45 22.78 5.01
CA CYS A 13 3.49 23.55 4.33
C CYS A 13 4.88 23.06 4.71
N SER A 14 5.82 23.17 3.76
CA SER A 14 7.23 22.97 4.06
C SER A 14 7.72 24.12 4.95
N LEU A 15 8.72 23.88 5.78
CA LEU A 15 9.24 24.92 6.67
C LEU A 15 9.81 26.10 5.84
N GLY A 16 9.40 27.31 6.20
CA GLY A 16 9.67 28.54 5.41
C GLY A 16 8.47 29.04 4.60
N GLN A 17 7.50 28.16 4.32
CA GLN A 17 6.23 28.55 3.73
C GLN A 17 5.18 28.83 4.81
N THR A 18 4.16 29.62 4.46
CA THR A 18 3.04 29.97 5.34
C THR A 18 1.74 29.41 4.80
N TRP A 19 0.92 28.84 5.68
CA TRP A 19 -0.42 28.36 5.34
C TRP A 19 -1.41 29.53 5.22
N THR A 20 -2.13 29.62 4.11
CA THR A 20 -3.08 30.72 3.83
C THR A 20 -4.55 30.32 4.01
N GLY A 21 -4.83 29.13 4.56
CA GLY A 21 -6.19 28.57 4.66
C GLY A 21 -6.54 27.62 3.51
N SER A 22 -5.91 27.76 2.35
CA SER A 22 -6.13 26.88 1.19
C SER A 22 -4.84 26.35 0.55
N SER A 23 -3.73 27.09 0.67
CA SER A 23 -2.46 26.73 0.04
C SER A 23 -1.25 27.16 0.89
N CYS A 24 -0.05 26.81 0.43
CA CYS A 24 1.23 27.19 1.04
C CYS A 24 1.91 28.28 0.23
N TYR A 25 2.19 29.42 0.84
CA TYR A 25 2.79 30.59 0.19
C TYR A 25 4.22 30.84 0.67
N GLY A 26 5.08 31.37 -0.20
CA GLY A 26 6.48 31.66 0.07
C GLY A 26 7.43 30.53 -0.34
N THR A 27 8.70 30.67 0.07
CA THR A 27 9.79 29.76 -0.30
C THR A 27 10.11 28.83 0.86
N ALA A 28 10.23 27.53 0.59
CA ALA A 28 10.71 26.61 1.60
C ALA A 28 12.22 26.84 1.82
N HIS A 29 12.64 26.93 3.07
CA HIS A 29 14.04 27.19 3.39
C HIS A 29 14.82 25.87 3.43
N PRO A 30 16.00 25.81 2.78
CA PRO A 30 16.88 24.67 2.93
C PRO A 30 17.69 24.78 4.23
N TYR A 31 17.89 23.66 4.90
CA TYR A 31 18.66 23.55 6.14
C TYR A 31 19.79 22.55 5.96
N ILE A 32 20.95 22.82 6.57
CA ILE A 32 21.96 21.78 6.78
C ILE A 32 21.45 20.81 7.85
N TYR A 33 21.86 19.55 7.77
CA TYR A 33 21.31 18.48 8.61
C TYR A 33 21.35 18.76 10.12
N ARG A 34 22.48 19.29 10.64
CA ARG A 34 22.60 19.60 12.08
C ARG A 34 21.57 20.63 12.56
N ASN A 35 21.22 21.59 11.71
CA ASN A 35 20.20 22.58 12.02
C ASN A 35 18.81 21.95 11.90
N ALA A 36 18.60 21.06 10.93
CA ALA A 36 17.33 20.38 10.74
C ALA A 36 16.92 19.52 11.95
N LEU A 37 17.89 18.85 12.60
CA LEU A 37 17.65 18.03 13.79
C LEU A 37 17.14 18.80 15.01
N THR A 38 17.47 20.09 15.12
CA THR A 38 17.09 20.93 16.26
C THR A 38 15.87 21.79 15.98
N LEU A 39 15.26 21.65 14.79
CA LEU A 39 14.05 22.39 14.44
C LEU A 39 12.88 21.92 15.29
N THR A 40 12.33 22.87 16.04
CA THR A 40 11.03 22.79 16.69
C THR A 40 10.22 23.99 16.26
N GLN A 41 8.90 23.89 16.33
CA GLN A 41 8.02 24.99 15.94
C GLN A 41 6.84 25.07 16.89
N ASN A 42 6.55 26.27 17.38
CA ASN A 42 5.24 26.57 17.98
C ASN A 42 4.27 26.89 16.84
N PHE A 43 3.43 25.93 16.48
CA PHE A 43 2.50 26.06 15.36
C PHE A 43 1.17 25.37 15.66
N ALA A 44 0.07 26.05 15.32
CA ALA A 44 -1.30 25.58 15.53
C ALA A 44 -1.59 25.14 16.98
N GLY A 45 -1.04 25.84 17.98
CA GLY A 45 -1.23 25.54 19.40
C GLY A 45 -0.41 24.36 19.93
N HIS A 46 0.60 23.91 19.19
CA HIS A 46 1.46 22.78 19.55
C HIS A 46 2.94 23.13 19.41
N ASP A 47 3.75 22.58 20.30
CA ASP A 47 5.19 22.81 20.46
C ASP A 47 6.04 21.53 20.29
N ASP A 48 5.40 20.38 20.11
CA ASP A 48 5.99 19.04 19.95
C ASP A 48 6.28 18.68 18.49
N TRP A 49 6.36 19.66 17.60
CA TRP A 49 6.72 19.46 16.20
C TRP A 49 8.19 19.08 16.06
N ARG A 50 8.47 18.00 15.33
CA ARG A 50 9.81 17.45 15.13
C ARG A 50 10.08 17.05 13.68
N LEU A 51 11.35 16.83 13.37
CA LEU A 51 11.76 16.20 12.13
C LEU A 51 11.24 14.75 12.08
N PRO A 52 10.60 14.33 10.97
CA PRO A 52 10.17 12.94 10.77
C PRO A 52 11.37 12.02 10.55
N ASN A 53 11.29 10.77 10.98
CA ASN A 53 12.26 9.76 10.54
C ASN A 53 11.99 9.33 9.08
N ILE A 54 12.91 8.56 8.51
CA ILE A 54 12.84 8.19 7.09
C ILE A 54 11.59 7.36 6.75
N ALA A 55 11.20 6.44 7.63
CA ALA A 55 10.01 5.62 7.47
C ALA A 55 8.72 6.48 7.54
N GLU A 56 8.69 7.48 8.40
CA GLU A 56 7.58 8.43 8.48
C GLU A 56 7.46 9.27 7.20
N LEU A 57 8.56 9.80 6.65
CA LEU A 57 8.53 10.52 5.38
C LEU A 57 8.02 9.67 4.22
N HIS A 58 8.40 8.39 4.16
CA HIS A 58 7.91 7.48 3.13
C HIS A 58 6.39 7.30 3.17
N THR A 59 5.73 7.52 4.31
CA THR A 59 4.27 7.39 4.42
C THR A 59 3.48 8.46 3.66
N ILE A 60 4.14 9.55 3.26
CA ILE A 60 3.52 10.64 2.48
C ILE A 60 4.06 10.71 1.04
N VAL A 61 4.86 9.73 0.61
CA VAL A 61 5.32 9.61 -0.78
C VAL A 61 4.24 8.91 -1.61
N GLU A 62 3.83 9.53 -2.72
CA GLU A 62 2.95 8.89 -3.71
C GLU A 62 3.79 8.40 -4.90
N ARG A 63 4.02 7.08 -4.95
CA ARG A 63 4.92 6.42 -5.91
C ARG A 63 4.41 6.43 -7.35
N GLU A 64 3.12 6.70 -7.53
CA GLU A 64 2.48 6.91 -8.85
C GLU A 64 2.64 8.34 -9.36
N ARG A 65 3.28 9.22 -8.58
CA ARG A 65 3.53 10.62 -8.94
C ARG A 65 5.01 10.89 -9.14
N TYR A 66 5.28 11.87 -9.99
CA TYR A 66 6.61 12.38 -10.29
C TYR A 66 6.52 13.90 -10.41
N LYS A 67 7.44 14.62 -9.76
CA LYS A 67 7.52 16.09 -9.78
C LYS A 67 6.20 16.83 -9.44
N PRO A 68 5.73 16.80 -8.18
CA PRO A 68 6.32 16.10 -7.03
C PRO A 68 5.67 14.74 -6.75
N SER A 69 6.41 13.84 -6.10
CA SER A 69 5.97 12.51 -5.68
C SER A 69 5.19 12.52 -4.35
N ILE A 70 4.22 13.43 -4.22
CA ILE A 70 3.37 13.60 -3.02
C ILE A 70 1.99 14.14 -3.43
N ASN A 71 0.98 13.91 -2.60
CA ASN A 71 -0.35 14.48 -2.78
C ASN A 71 -0.34 16.02 -2.67
N THR A 72 -0.44 16.72 -3.79
CA THR A 72 -0.41 18.19 -3.80
C THR A 72 -1.71 18.85 -3.35
N GLU A 73 -2.82 18.11 -3.27
CA GLU A 73 -4.06 18.63 -2.68
C GLU A 73 -3.91 18.72 -1.16
N ILE A 74 -3.24 17.75 -0.55
CA ILE A 74 -2.96 17.73 0.89
C ILE A 74 -1.73 18.59 1.23
N PHE A 75 -0.67 18.51 0.43
CA PHE A 75 0.61 19.19 0.62
C PHE A 75 0.91 20.15 -0.55
N PRO A 76 0.17 21.27 -0.65
CA PRO A 76 0.28 22.17 -1.78
C PRO A 76 1.64 22.87 -1.82
N ASN A 77 2.08 23.21 -3.03
CA ASN A 77 3.34 23.91 -3.30
C ASN A 77 4.57 23.26 -2.64
N THR A 78 4.58 21.92 -2.54
CA THR A 78 5.76 21.17 -2.10
C THR A 78 6.87 21.27 -3.15
N PRO A 79 8.07 21.78 -2.80
CA PRO A 79 9.20 21.82 -3.72
C PRO A 79 9.67 20.42 -4.14
N THR A 80 10.07 20.27 -5.40
CA THR A 80 10.60 19.02 -5.97
C THR A 80 12.09 18.84 -5.64
N VAL A 81 12.42 18.79 -4.36
CA VAL A 81 13.79 18.64 -3.82
C VAL A 81 13.81 17.55 -2.74
N SER A 82 14.99 17.26 -2.20
CA SER A 82 15.10 16.34 -1.06
C SER A 82 14.67 16.99 0.26
N PHE A 83 14.10 16.16 1.13
CA PHE A 83 13.60 16.53 2.44
C PHE A 83 14.32 15.71 3.51
N TRP A 84 14.87 16.39 4.51
CA TRP A 84 15.58 15.72 5.59
C TRP A 84 14.65 14.82 6.40
N SER A 85 15.13 13.62 6.68
CA SER A 85 14.63 12.80 7.79
C SER A 85 15.51 13.00 9.03
N SER A 86 15.07 12.56 10.21
CA SER A 86 15.89 12.47 11.41
C SER A 86 16.74 11.20 11.49
N SER A 87 16.69 10.34 10.47
CA SER A 87 17.42 9.08 10.45
C SER A 87 18.86 9.30 9.98
N GLY A 88 19.84 8.91 10.80
CA GLY A 88 21.24 8.84 10.40
C GLY A 88 21.50 7.72 9.39
N TYR A 89 22.64 7.79 8.68
CA TYR A 89 23.09 6.73 7.79
C TYR A 89 24.06 5.80 8.54
N ALA A 90 23.74 4.50 8.60
CA ALA A 90 24.43 3.56 9.48
C ALA A 90 25.91 3.30 9.12
N ASP A 91 26.25 3.29 7.82
CA ASP A 91 27.62 3.05 7.34
C ASP A 91 28.56 4.26 7.50
N ASN A 92 28.00 5.47 7.44
CA ASN A 92 28.78 6.69 7.64
C ASN A 92 28.01 7.72 8.50
N PRO A 93 28.47 8.02 9.73
CA PRO A 93 27.81 8.96 10.63
C PRO A 93 27.81 10.41 10.12
N ASP A 94 28.68 10.72 9.14
CA ASP A 94 28.67 12.00 8.44
C ASP A 94 27.57 12.08 7.38
N ASN A 95 26.81 11.02 7.15
CA ASN A 95 25.68 10.98 6.22
C ASN A 95 24.34 10.84 6.96
N ALA A 96 23.26 11.20 6.29
CA ALA A 96 21.91 11.12 6.84
C ALA A 96 20.88 10.94 5.74
N TRP A 97 19.78 10.27 6.06
CA TRP A 97 18.75 9.95 5.09
C TRP A 97 17.86 11.16 4.77
N ALA A 98 17.57 11.31 3.48
CA ALA A 98 16.59 12.25 2.97
C ALA A 98 15.77 11.60 1.85
N VAL A 99 14.49 11.98 1.75
CA VAL A 99 13.59 11.55 0.67
C VAL A 99 13.48 12.65 -0.38
N SER A 100 13.69 12.31 -1.64
CA SER A 100 13.47 13.22 -2.75
C SER A 100 11.99 13.30 -3.12
N PHE A 101 11.30 14.43 -2.93
CA PHE A 101 9.94 14.60 -3.48
C PHE A 101 9.94 14.90 -4.99
N ASN A 102 11.11 14.89 -5.64
CA ASN A 102 11.18 14.86 -7.11
C ASN A 102 10.70 13.49 -7.64
N SER A 103 11.18 12.39 -7.04
CA SER A 103 10.97 11.02 -7.51
C SER A 103 10.34 10.08 -6.47
N GLY A 104 10.50 10.35 -5.18
CA GLY A 104 10.18 9.46 -4.05
C GLY A 104 11.37 8.64 -3.55
N GLY A 105 12.53 8.75 -4.21
CA GLY A 105 13.71 7.94 -3.89
C GLY A 105 14.52 8.49 -2.72
N ASP A 106 15.40 7.66 -2.19
CA ASP A 106 16.25 8.01 -1.06
C ASP A 106 17.60 8.58 -1.49
N SER A 107 18.18 9.38 -0.61
CA SER A 107 19.54 9.90 -0.71
C SER A 107 20.17 9.98 0.68
N ASN A 108 21.48 9.78 0.78
CA ASN A 108 22.22 9.77 2.04
C ASN A 108 23.31 10.86 2.13
N TYR A 109 23.51 11.66 1.08
CA TYR A 109 24.60 12.64 1.02
C TYR A 109 24.31 13.91 1.84
N ARG A 110 25.15 14.21 2.83
CA ARG A 110 25.02 15.37 3.75
C ARG A 110 25.64 16.68 3.26
N THR A 111 26.18 16.72 2.04
CA THR A 111 26.86 17.91 1.49
C THR A 111 25.92 19.00 0.98
N SER A 112 24.61 18.73 0.92
CA SER A 112 23.59 19.66 0.43
C SER A 112 22.70 20.17 1.58
N ALA A 113 22.09 21.34 1.40
CA ALA A 113 21.02 21.81 2.28
C ALA A 113 19.67 21.36 1.69
N PHE A 114 18.84 20.72 2.52
CA PHE A 114 17.55 20.16 2.11
C PHE A 114 16.39 20.79 2.87
N THR A 115 15.20 20.67 2.27
CA THR A 115 13.97 21.22 2.86
C THR A 115 13.51 20.35 4.04
N VAL A 116 12.68 20.90 4.91
CA VAL A 116 12.12 20.19 6.06
C VAL A 116 10.60 20.31 6.04
N ARG A 117 9.92 19.22 6.44
CA ARG A 117 8.50 19.21 6.78
C ARG A 117 8.36 18.52 8.13
N LEU A 118 7.78 19.23 9.10
CA LEU A 118 7.67 18.71 10.46
C LEU A 118 6.43 17.84 10.62
N VAL A 119 6.56 16.87 11.53
CA VAL A 119 5.52 15.95 11.97
C VAL A 119 5.38 16.02 13.49
N ARG A 120 4.24 15.61 14.01
CA ARG A 120 4.02 15.41 15.45
C ARG A 120 3.16 14.18 15.71
N GLY A 121 3.17 13.73 16.96
CA GLY A 121 2.56 12.46 17.38
C GLY A 121 3.43 11.24 17.04
N GLY A 122 3.03 10.09 17.59
CA GLY A 122 3.83 8.87 17.55
C GLY A 122 5.10 8.95 18.40
N GLN A 123 5.53 7.83 18.97
CA GLN A 123 6.91 7.72 19.45
C GLN A 123 7.82 7.81 18.21
N PRO A 124 8.96 8.51 18.26
CA PRO A 124 10.03 8.34 17.28
C PRO A 124 10.62 6.95 17.52
N SER A 125 9.86 5.89 17.22
CA SER A 125 10.42 4.56 17.12
C SER A 125 11.45 4.69 16.01
N GLY A 126 12.72 4.55 16.38
CA GLY A 126 13.82 4.52 15.41
C GLY A 126 13.44 3.59 14.28
N ALA A 127 13.95 3.89 13.10
CA ALA A 127 13.62 3.23 11.85
C ALA A 127 14.13 1.76 11.82
N PHE A 128 13.64 0.97 12.77
CA PHE A 128 13.92 -0.42 13.05
C PHE A 128 12.66 -1.21 12.69
N THR A 129 12.86 -2.48 12.36
CA THR A 129 11.78 -3.46 12.16
C THR A 129 11.84 -4.46 13.32
N PRO A 130 11.20 -4.18 14.48
CA PRO A 130 11.32 -5.02 15.67
C PRO A 130 10.78 -6.43 15.42
N THR A 131 11.47 -7.45 15.93
CA THR A 131 10.97 -8.84 15.87
C THR A 131 9.57 -8.97 16.50
N GLY A 132 9.30 -8.17 17.54
CA GLY A 132 8.01 -8.13 18.24
C GLY A 132 6.83 -7.65 17.38
N ASP A 133 7.08 -6.96 16.25
CA ASP A 133 6.04 -6.51 15.33
C ASP A 133 5.62 -7.60 14.34
N PHE A 134 6.22 -8.79 14.42
CA PHE A 134 5.94 -9.91 13.54
C PHE A 134 5.43 -11.12 14.32
N VAL A 135 4.68 -11.97 13.61
CA VAL A 135 4.30 -13.31 14.03
C VAL A 135 5.08 -14.31 13.19
N ASP A 136 5.85 -15.19 13.82
CA ASP A 136 6.49 -16.32 13.12
C ASP A 136 5.47 -17.46 12.96
N ASN A 137 5.13 -17.77 11.71
CA ASN A 137 4.14 -18.78 11.37
C ASN A 137 4.70 -20.21 11.38
N ARG A 138 5.99 -20.38 11.72
CA ARG A 138 6.71 -21.67 11.84
C ARG A 138 6.72 -22.52 10.55
N ASN A 139 6.43 -21.90 9.42
CA ASN A 139 6.36 -22.54 8.10
C ASN A 139 7.27 -21.84 7.07
N GLY A 140 8.27 -21.07 7.54
CA GLY A 140 9.15 -20.27 6.68
C GLY A 140 8.55 -18.93 6.25
N THR A 141 7.46 -18.49 6.89
CA THR A 141 6.86 -17.16 6.70
C THR A 141 6.76 -16.38 8.01
N VAL A 142 6.71 -15.05 7.91
CA VAL A 142 6.43 -14.15 9.03
C VAL A 142 5.33 -13.16 8.64
N THR A 143 4.43 -12.84 9.56
CA THR A 143 3.34 -11.87 9.32
C THR A 143 3.58 -10.59 10.10
N HIS A 144 3.62 -9.45 9.41
CA HIS A 144 3.77 -8.15 10.04
C HIS A 144 2.43 -7.71 10.66
N LYS A 145 2.40 -7.51 11.98
CA LYS A 145 1.17 -7.24 12.75
C LYS A 145 0.49 -5.95 12.31
N LYS A 146 1.26 -4.93 11.94
CA LYS A 146 0.72 -3.60 11.59
C LYS A 146 0.10 -3.56 10.20
N THR A 147 0.70 -4.24 9.22
CA THR A 147 0.21 -4.21 7.83
C THR A 147 -0.59 -5.44 7.44
N GLY A 148 -0.59 -6.49 8.27
CA GLY A 148 -1.18 -7.79 7.95
C GLY A 148 -0.39 -8.61 6.93
N LEU A 149 0.59 -8.01 6.25
CA LEU A 149 1.34 -8.65 5.18
C LEU A 149 2.13 -9.86 5.69
N THR A 150 2.03 -10.97 4.95
CA THR A 150 2.80 -12.17 5.22
C THR A 150 3.95 -12.29 4.23
N TRP A 151 5.15 -12.42 4.75
CA TRP A 151 6.40 -12.41 4.00
C TRP A 151 7.04 -13.79 3.98
N MET A 152 7.62 -14.17 2.85
CA MET A 152 8.59 -15.27 2.81
C MET A 152 9.84 -14.87 3.60
N ARG A 153 10.30 -15.74 4.51
CA ARG A 153 11.55 -15.51 5.27
C ARG A 153 12.80 -15.70 4.41
N CYS A 154 12.72 -16.53 3.37
CA CYS A 154 13.78 -16.69 2.38
C CYS A 154 13.48 -15.88 1.12
N ALA A 155 14.54 -15.39 0.47
CA ALA A 155 14.42 -14.87 -0.88
C ALA A 155 14.15 -16.03 -1.86
N VAL A 156 13.52 -15.74 -3.00
CA VAL A 156 13.26 -16.77 -4.01
C VAL A 156 14.58 -17.35 -4.51
N GLY A 157 14.66 -18.68 -4.60
CA GLY A 157 15.87 -19.43 -4.96
C GLY A 157 16.64 -19.96 -3.75
N GLN A 158 16.43 -19.38 -2.56
CA GLN A 158 16.87 -19.98 -1.31
C GLN A 158 15.86 -21.01 -0.79
N THR A 159 16.31 -21.90 0.10
CA THR A 159 15.47 -22.92 0.74
C THR A 159 15.37 -22.68 2.24
N TRP A 160 14.16 -22.73 2.78
CA TRP A 160 13.93 -22.72 4.22
C TRP A 160 14.21 -24.11 4.80
N ASN A 161 15.11 -24.22 5.79
CA ASN A 161 15.47 -25.50 6.41
C ASN A 161 14.83 -25.71 7.81
N GLY A 162 13.90 -24.85 8.21
CA GLY A 162 13.29 -24.86 9.55
C GLY A 162 13.87 -23.83 10.52
N SER A 163 15.06 -23.29 10.26
CA SER A 163 15.69 -22.27 11.11
C SER A 163 16.31 -21.10 10.34
N THR A 164 16.85 -21.36 9.16
CA THR A 164 17.54 -20.37 8.32
C THR A 164 17.28 -20.63 6.84
N CYS A 165 17.74 -19.70 6.01
CA CYS A 165 17.71 -19.79 4.56
C CYS A 165 19.06 -20.31 4.04
N SER A 166 19.03 -21.38 3.27
CA SER A 166 20.22 -21.97 2.62
C SER A 166 20.22 -21.71 1.12
N GLY A 167 21.42 -21.72 0.52
CA GLY A 167 21.62 -21.43 -0.90
C GLY A 167 21.67 -19.94 -1.22
N LEU A 168 21.73 -19.64 -2.52
CA LEU A 168 21.77 -18.29 -3.05
C LEU A 168 20.40 -17.89 -3.58
N PRO A 169 19.99 -16.62 -3.45
CA PRO A 169 18.79 -16.13 -4.11
C PRO A 169 18.97 -16.19 -5.63
N SER A 170 17.89 -16.58 -6.31
CA SER A 170 17.74 -16.37 -7.74
C SER A 170 17.58 -14.88 -8.05
N VAL A 171 18.11 -14.44 -9.19
CA VAL A 171 18.01 -13.05 -9.65
C VAL A 171 17.26 -12.98 -10.98
N HIS A 172 16.44 -11.95 -11.14
CA HIS A 172 15.47 -11.83 -12.23
C HIS A 172 15.53 -10.44 -12.85
N ALA A 173 15.29 -10.34 -14.16
CA ALA A 173 14.91 -9.07 -14.76
C ALA A 173 13.55 -8.64 -14.20
N TRP A 174 13.24 -7.35 -14.23
CA TRP A 174 12.03 -6.84 -13.56
C TRP A 174 10.74 -7.41 -14.15
N GLN A 175 10.67 -7.62 -15.47
CA GLN A 175 9.51 -8.22 -16.14
C GLN A 175 9.25 -9.65 -15.68
N ASP A 176 10.30 -10.46 -15.56
CA ASP A 176 10.17 -11.83 -15.03
C ASP A 176 9.78 -11.81 -13.54
N ALA A 177 10.30 -10.84 -12.78
CA ALA A 177 10.04 -10.70 -11.36
C ALA A 177 8.58 -10.36 -11.03
N VAL A 178 7.90 -9.52 -11.83
CA VAL A 178 6.49 -9.15 -11.59
C VAL A 178 5.51 -10.25 -11.96
N GLU A 179 5.89 -11.14 -12.89
CA GLU A 179 5.09 -12.30 -13.30
C GLU A 179 5.42 -13.55 -12.47
N LEU A 180 6.38 -13.44 -11.54
CA LEU A 180 6.83 -14.57 -10.75
C LEU A 180 5.70 -15.09 -9.85
N THR A 181 5.30 -16.33 -10.09
CA THR A 181 4.36 -17.06 -9.25
C THR A 181 5.06 -18.23 -8.58
N THR A 182 4.60 -18.61 -7.39
CA THR A 182 5.12 -19.78 -6.69
C THR A 182 4.10 -20.37 -5.74
N VAL A 183 4.27 -21.64 -5.41
CA VAL A 183 3.54 -22.31 -4.33
C VAL A 183 4.48 -22.49 -3.16
N PHE A 184 4.21 -21.79 -2.05
CA PHE A 184 5.02 -21.88 -0.84
C PHE A 184 4.13 -21.86 0.39
N ALA A 185 4.48 -22.65 1.40
CA ALA A 185 3.69 -22.82 2.63
C ALA A 185 2.20 -23.14 2.36
N ASN A 186 1.91 -23.92 1.31
CA ASN A 186 0.57 -24.27 0.82
C ASN A 186 -0.26 -23.10 0.26
N GLN A 187 0.39 -22.01 -0.15
CA GLN A 187 -0.26 -20.78 -0.61
C GLN A 187 0.26 -20.43 -2.02
N ARG A 188 -0.60 -19.82 -2.85
CA ARG A 188 -0.35 -19.58 -4.28
C ARG A 188 -0.46 -18.12 -4.72
N ASP A 189 -0.95 -17.27 -3.84
CA ASP A 189 -1.20 -15.83 -4.00
C ASP A 189 0.01 -14.97 -3.61
N TRP A 190 1.21 -15.54 -3.73
CA TRP A 190 2.46 -14.83 -3.52
C TRP A 190 2.71 -13.87 -4.69
N ARG A 191 3.05 -12.62 -4.36
CA ARG A 191 3.34 -11.55 -5.33
C ARG A 191 4.61 -10.80 -4.97
N LEU A 192 5.15 -10.09 -5.95
CA LEU A 192 6.22 -9.13 -5.71
C LEU A 192 5.67 -7.95 -4.87
N PRO A 193 6.35 -7.52 -3.79
CA PRO A 193 5.89 -6.41 -2.96
C PRO A 193 6.02 -5.10 -3.71
N THR A 194 5.14 -4.15 -3.43
CA THR A 194 5.38 -2.75 -3.81
C THR A 194 6.60 -2.21 -3.05
N GLN A 195 7.18 -1.11 -3.54
CA GLN A 195 8.32 -0.53 -2.85
C GLN A 195 7.97 -0.06 -1.44
N ALA A 196 6.78 0.52 -1.25
CA ALA A 196 6.32 0.98 0.06
C ALA A 196 6.25 -0.18 1.06
N GLU A 197 5.77 -1.35 0.62
CA GLU A 197 5.74 -2.57 1.45
C GLU A 197 7.15 -3.07 1.75
N LEU A 198 8.03 -3.12 0.76
CA LEU A 198 9.39 -3.62 0.93
C LEU A 198 10.21 -2.74 1.90
N LEU A 199 10.03 -1.42 1.86
CA LEU A 199 10.67 -0.48 2.77
C LEU A 199 10.20 -0.65 4.23
N THR A 200 9.04 -1.29 4.48
CA THR A 200 8.60 -1.60 5.86
C THR A 200 9.44 -2.66 6.55
N LEU A 201 10.28 -3.39 5.80
CA LEU A 201 11.20 -4.39 6.36
C LEU A 201 12.56 -3.79 6.75
N MET A 202 12.85 -2.58 6.30
CA MET A 202 14.20 -2.02 6.38
C MET A 202 14.52 -1.59 7.80
N ASP A 203 15.74 -1.89 8.22
CA ASP A 203 16.34 -1.40 9.46
C ASP A 203 17.40 -0.37 9.09
N TYR A 204 17.01 0.90 9.12
CA TYR A 204 17.89 2.02 8.77
C TYR A 204 18.93 2.33 9.86
N GLY A 205 18.85 1.68 11.02
CA GLY A 205 19.91 1.68 12.03
C GLY A 205 21.00 0.64 11.77
N ALA A 206 20.81 -0.23 10.78
CA ALA A 206 21.74 -1.28 10.41
C ALA A 206 22.32 -1.09 9.00
N TYR A 207 23.45 -1.72 8.74
CA TYR A 207 24.11 -1.72 7.44
C TYR A 207 24.73 -3.10 7.19
N SER A 208 24.61 -3.58 5.95
CA SER A 208 25.18 -4.84 5.45
C SER A 208 24.98 -6.03 6.40
N PRO A 209 23.72 -6.39 6.74
CA PRO A 209 22.47 -6.00 6.06
C PRO A 209 21.59 -5.01 6.87
N ALA A 210 20.86 -4.16 6.16
CA ALA A 210 19.88 -3.21 6.70
C ALA A 210 18.48 -3.84 6.86
N VAL A 211 18.41 -5.02 7.50
CA VAL A 211 17.18 -5.77 7.74
C VAL A 211 17.30 -6.57 9.04
N ASN A 212 16.18 -6.84 9.71
CA ASN A 212 16.16 -7.72 10.87
C ASN A 212 16.49 -9.17 10.48
N THR A 213 17.73 -9.60 10.75
CA THR A 213 18.26 -10.94 10.41
C THR A 213 17.66 -12.07 11.23
N THR A 214 16.98 -11.76 12.34
CA THR A 214 16.22 -12.77 13.09
C THR A 214 14.95 -13.16 12.30
N LEU A 215 14.27 -12.18 11.70
CA LEU A 215 13.09 -12.42 10.88
C LEU A 215 13.46 -12.94 9.47
N PHE A 216 14.50 -12.37 8.87
CA PHE A 216 14.96 -12.65 7.52
C PHE A 216 16.42 -13.16 7.53
N PRO A 217 16.64 -14.43 7.91
CA PRO A 217 17.99 -14.97 8.11
C PRO A 217 18.72 -15.23 6.79
N ASN A 218 20.05 -15.18 6.86
CA ASN A 218 20.94 -15.23 5.70
C ASN A 218 20.47 -14.29 4.56
N PRO A 219 20.21 -13.00 4.88
CA PRO A 219 19.83 -12.05 3.85
C PRO A 219 21.04 -11.85 2.94
N SER A 220 20.84 -11.97 1.64
CA SER A 220 21.89 -11.54 0.71
C SER A 220 22.01 -10.02 0.78
N ASN A 221 23.22 -9.49 0.60
CA ASN A 221 23.45 -8.06 0.39
C ASN A 221 23.00 -7.59 -1.01
N ASN A 222 22.06 -8.32 -1.63
CA ASN A 222 21.55 -8.00 -2.96
C ASN A 222 20.56 -6.84 -2.89
N TRP A 223 20.33 -6.28 -4.07
CA TRP A 223 19.17 -5.44 -4.33
C TRP A 223 17.94 -6.32 -4.54
N PHE A 224 16.79 -5.83 -4.10
CA PHE A 224 15.52 -6.55 -4.17
C PHE A 224 14.52 -5.76 -5.01
N TRP A 225 14.08 -6.34 -6.14
CA TRP A 225 13.05 -5.72 -6.97
C TRP A 225 11.75 -5.55 -6.19
N SER A 226 11.05 -4.45 -6.47
CA SER A 226 9.66 -4.25 -6.09
C SER A 226 8.76 -4.25 -7.33
N ALA A 227 7.46 -4.45 -7.16
CA ALA A 227 6.46 -4.36 -8.22
C ALA A 227 6.21 -2.91 -8.69
N SER A 228 6.78 -1.91 -8.01
CA SER A 228 6.55 -0.51 -8.35
C SER A 228 7.41 -0.11 -9.55
N ALA A 229 6.77 0.20 -10.68
CA ALA A 229 7.43 0.83 -11.82
C ALA A 229 7.80 2.29 -11.51
N TYR A 230 8.86 2.81 -12.13
CA TYR A 230 9.21 4.22 -11.96
C TYR A 230 8.46 5.10 -12.96
N VAL A 231 7.62 6.00 -12.47
CA VAL A 231 6.81 6.87 -13.31
C VAL A 231 7.64 7.90 -14.10
N GLY A 232 8.77 8.34 -13.54
CA GLY A 232 9.64 9.33 -14.21
C GLY A 232 10.38 8.79 -15.43
N ASN A 233 10.50 7.46 -15.59
CA ASN A 233 11.08 6.82 -16.76
C ASN A 233 10.58 5.36 -16.89
N PRO A 234 9.85 5.01 -17.97
CA PRO A 234 9.24 3.68 -18.12
C PRO A 234 10.24 2.51 -18.22
N LEU A 235 11.51 2.81 -18.53
CA LEU A 235 12.58 1.81 -18.57
C LEU A 235 13.07 1.40 -17.17
N TYR A 236 12.69 2.13 -16.13
CA TYR A 236 13.17 1.93 -14.77
C TYR A 236 12.08 1.37 -13.87
N ALA A 237 12.49 0.69 -12.81
CA ALA A 237 11.64 0.24 -11.73
C ALA A 237 12.29 0.48 -10.38
N TRP A 238 11.50 0.39 -9.32
CA TRP A 238 11.98 0.58 -7.96
C TRP A 238 12.49 -0.72 -7.35
N PHE A 239 13.58 -0.63 -6.61
CA PHE A 239 14.11 -1.68 -5.77
C PHE A 239 14.42 -1.15 -4.36
N ALA A 240 14.56 -2.06 -3.40
CA ALA A 240 15.14 -1.75 -2.09
C ALA A 240 16.51 -2.42 -1.96
N SER A 241 17.47 -1.69 -1.42
CA SER A 241 18.81 -2.21 -1.15
C SER A 241 18.84 -2.77 0.27
N PHE A 242 19.02 -4.09 0.41
CA PHE A 242 19.17 -4.71 1.73
C PHE A 242 20.56 -4.46 2.32
N ASN A 243 21.46 -3.78 1.59
CA ASN A 243 22.75 -3.35 2.11
C ASN A 243 22.60 -2.14 3.04
N ASP A 244 21.75 -1.16 2.70
CA ASP A 244 21.65 0.12 3.40
C ASP A 244 20.22 0.55 3.76
N GLY A 245 19.20 -0.15 3.26
CA GLY A 245 17.79 0.12 3.52
C GLY A 245 17.14 1.10 2.53
N GLY A 246 17.90 1.64 1.58
CA GLY A 246 17.44 2.69 0.68
C GLY A 246 16.54 2.18 -0.46
N GLY A 247 15.57 3.02 -0.85
CA GLY A 247 14.72 2.83 -2.01
C GLY A 247 15.23 3.57 -3.25
N TYR A 248 15.65 2.83 -4.26
CA TYR A 248 16.32 3.34 -5.46
C TYR A 248 15.66 2.83 -6.75
N THR A 249 16.04 3.41 -7.89
CA THR A 249 15.59 2.98 -9.22
C THR A 249 16.74 2.44 -10.04
N ASP A 250 16.50 1.40 -10.84
CA ASP A 250 17.42 0.97 -11.90
C ASP A 250 16.63 0.53 -13.15
N VAL A 251 17.34 0.30 -14.26
CA VAL A 251 16.78 -0.21 -15.51
C VAL A 251 16.19 -1.60 -15.31
N LYS A 252 15.04 -1.87 -15.94
CA LYS A 252 14.28 -3.12 -15.81
C LYS A 252 15.03 -4.37 -16.29
N THR A 253 16.11 -4.21 -17.05
CA THR A 253 16.99 -5.30 -17.50
C THR A 253 17.99 -5.74 -16.42
N GLY A 254 18.14 -4.96 -15.34
CA GLY A 254 18.94 -5.33 -14.18
C GLY A 254 18.42 -6.61 -13.51
N LYS A 255 19.32 -7.48 -13.06
CA LYS A 255 18.98 -8.77 -12.45
C LYS A 255 19.12 -8.70 -10.94
N TYR A 256 18.01 -8.64 -10.22
CA TYR A 256 17.98 -8.51 -8.76
C TYR A 256 17.20 -9.64 -8.09
N ALA A 257 17.46 -9.82 -6.80
CA ALA A 257 16.75 -10.80 -5.99
C ALA A 257 15.29 -10.36 -5.79
N VAL A 258 14.45 -11.32 -5.38
CA VAL A 258 13.05 -11.05 -5.05
C VAL A 258 12.69 -11.75 -3.74
N ARG A 259 11.86 -11.08 -2.95
CA ARG A 259 11.26 -11.62 -1.74
C ARG A 259 9.77 -11.41 -1.87
N LEU A 260 9.03 -12.50 -1.93
CA LEU A 260 7.60 -12.41 -2.16
C LEU A 260 6.87 -12.10 -0.86
N VAL A 261 5.83 -11.31 -1.02
CA VAL A 261 4.84 -11.01 -0.02
C VAL A 261 3.53 -11.59 -0.51
N ARG A 262 2.65 -11.90 0.42
CA ARG A 262 1.23 -12.02 0.11
C ARG A 262 0.51 -11.01 0.97
N ASP A 263 -0.60 -10.55 0.45
CA ASP A 263 -1.57 -9.85 1.26
C ASP A 263 -1.84 -10.68 2.50
N GLY A 264 -2.10 -10.01 3.62
CA GLY A 264 -2.50 -10.75 4.79
C GLY A 264 -3.66 -11.66 4.39
N GLN A 265 -3.45 -12.97 4.46
CA GLN A 265 -4.50 -13.70 5.14
C GLN A 265 -4.49 -13.05 6.49
N SER A 266 -5.58 -12.36 6.80
CA SER A 266 -5.98 -12.15 8.18
C SER A 266 -5.54 -13.42 8.88
N ILE A 267 -4.50 -13.32 9.72
CA ILE A 267 -4.42 -14.27 10.81
C ILE A 267 -5.84 -14.21 11.37
N ALA A 268 -6.42 -15.35 11.69
CA ALA A 268 -7.51 -15.38 12.64
C ALA A 268 -7.01 -14.81 13.99
N ALA A 269 -6.49 -13.58 14.02
CA ALA A 269 -6.86 -12.63 15.04
C ALA A 269 -8.37 -12.57 14.90
N SER A 270 -9.05 -13.05 15.92
CA SER A 270 -10.42 -12.63 16.17
C SER A 270 -10.42 -11.10 16.14
N SER A 271 -10.66 -10.47 14.99
CA SER A 271 -11.25 -9.14 14.98
C SER A 271 -12.61 -9.39 15.57
N ALA A 272 -12.81 -9.01 16.83
CA ALA A 272 -14.13 -9.07 17.44
C ALA A 272 -15.00 -8.02 16.72
N GLY A 273 -15.57 -8.37 15.57
CA GLY A 273 -16.26 -7.42 14.70
C GLY A 273 -16.75 -8.05 13.40
N VAL A 274 -17.51 -7.24 12.66
CA VAL A 274 -18.05 -7.56 11.34
C VAL A 274 -16.94 -7.39 10.30
N ASP A 275 -16.94 -8.25 9.28
CA ASP A 275 -15.98 -8.19 8.16
C ASP A 275 -16.70 -8.59 6.85
N LEU A 276 -17.24 -7.62 6.10
CA LEU A 276 -18.04 -7.85 4.91
C LEU A 276 -17.22 -7.77 3.63
N THR A 277 -16.89 -8.92 3.07
CA THR A 277 -16.23 -9.01 1.78
C THR A 277 -17.23 -9.06 0.63
N THR A 278 -16.92 -8.42 -0.50
CA THR A 278 -17.76 -8.46 -1.71
C THR A 278 -17.02 -9.10 -2.88
N ARG A 279 -17.72 -9.93 -3.66
CA ARG A 279 -17.25 -10.46 -4.96
C ARG A 279 -18.27 -10.16 -6.04
N LEU A 280 -17.82 -9.71 -7.21
CA LEU A 280 -18.69 -9.42 -8.35
C LEU A 280 -18.22 -10.24 -9.56
N VAL A 281 -19.16 -10.92 -10.21
CA VAL A 281 -18.93 -11.66 -11.45
C VAL A 281 -20.04 -11.36 -12.46
N ASP A 282 -19.74 -11.50 -13.73
CA ASP A 282 -20.68 -11.30 -14.81
C ASP A 282 -20.75 -12.49 -15.76
N SER A 283 -21.92 -12.71 -16.35
CA SER A 283 -22.14 -13.79 -17.31
C SER A 283 -23.31 -13.46 -18.25
N PRO A 284 -23.18 -13.71 -19.56
CA PRO A 284 -21.99 -14.22 -20.25
C PRO A 284 -20.88 -13.15 -20.41
N ASP A 285 -19.61 -13.56 -20.39
CA ASP A 285 -18.46 -12.70 -20.73
C ASP A 285 -17.52 -13.47 -21.69
N PRO A 286 -17.36 -13.06 -22.96
CA PRO A 286 -17.89 -11.84 -23.58
C PRO A 286 -19.39 -11.90 -23.90
N VAL A 287 -20.06 -10.73 -23.87
CA VAL A 287 -21.49 -10.57 -24.22
C VAL A 287 -21.67 -9.88 -25.57
N LYS A 288 -22.74 -10.25 -26.30
CA LYS A 288 -23.12 -9.57 -27.56
C LYS A 288 -23.79 -8.23 -27.30
N PRO A 289 -23.59 -7.20 -28.15
CA PRO A 289 -24.31 -5.93 -28.03
C PRO A 289 -25.83 -6.14 -27.96
N GLY A 290 -26.48 -5.55 -26.95
CA GLY A 290 -27.92 -5.60 -26.72
C GLY A 290 -28.44 -6.90 -26.08
N ALA A 291 -27.59 -7.91 -25.85
CA ALA A 291 -27.97 -9.12 -25.12
C ALA A 291 -28.02 -8.86 -23.60
N ASP A 292 -28.78 -9.70 -22.89
CA ASP A 292 -28.85 -9.66 -21.44
C ASP A 292 -27.53 -10.13 -20.83
N LEU A 293 -27.00 -9.32 -19.90
CA LEU A 293 -25.84 -9.61 -19.07
C LEU A 293 -26.26 -9.63 -17.60
N THR A 294 -25.88 -10.68 -16.89
CA THR A 294 -26.18 -10.82 -15.47
C THR A 294 -24.94 -10.51 -14.63
N TYR A 295 -25.03 -9.50 -13.75
CA TYR A 295 -24.04 -9.28 -12.70
C TYR A 295 -24.51 -9.92 -11.41
N THR A 296 -23.71 -10.84 -10.87
CA THR A 296 -23.94 -11.48 -9.58
C THR A 296 -22.92 -10.97 -8.57
N ALA A 297 -23.40 -10.27 -7.53
CA ALA A 297 -22.58 -9.91 -6.39
C ALA A 297 -22.85 -10.84 -5.21
N THR A 298 -21.79 -11.31 -4.56
CA THR A 298 -21.84 -12.09 -3.34
C THR A 298 -21.22 -11.29 -2.22
N VAL A 299 -21.97 -11.07 -1.15
CA VAL A 299 -21.47 -10.51 0.11
C VAL A 299 -21.24 -11.66 1.08
N LYS A 300 -20.09 -11.71 1.74
CA LYS A 300 -19.79 -12.67 2.80
C LYS A 300 -19.35 -11.92 4.05
N ASN A 301 -19.98 -12.22 5.18
CA ASN A 301 -19.46 -11.82 6.49
C ASN A 301 -18.38 -12.83 6.91
N GLN A 302 -17.10 -12.45 6.79
CA GLN A 302 -15.95 -13.25 7.21
C GLN A 302 -15.60 -13.03 8.70
N GLY A 303 -16.31 -12.11 9.36
CA GLY A 303 -16.07 -11.75 10.75
C GLY A 303 -16.77 -12.71 11.71
N PRO A 304 -16.26 -12.85 12.95
CA PRO A 304 -16.89 -13.69 13.97
C PRO A 304 -18.15 -13.06 14.60
N ALA A 305 -18.48 -11.80 14.27
CA ALA A 305 -19.68 -11.12 14.77
C ALA A 305 -20.77 -11.04 13.69
N ASP A 306 -22.03 -11.10 14.11
CA ASP A 306 -23.17 -10.87 13.24
C ASP A 306 -23.21 -9.41 12.76
N ALA A 307 -23.54 -9.22 11.47
CA ALA A 307 -23.74 -7.91 10.87
C ALA A 307 -25.22 -7.58 10.78
N SER A 308 -25.59 -6.34 11.10
CA SER A 308 -26.95 -5.83 10.97
C SER A 308 -27.03 -4.71 9.94
N GLY A 309 -28.25 -4.42 9.47
CA GLY A 309 -28.47 -3.35 8.48
C GLY A 309 -27.71 -3.56 7.16
N VAL A 310 -27.36 -4.79 6.79
CA VAL A 310 -26.49 -5.03 5.63
C VAL A 310 -27.20 -4.60 4.35
N VAL A 311 -26.52 -3.79 3.54
CA VAL A 311 -27.00 -3.30 2.25
C VAL A 311 -25.95 -3.57 1.18
N LEU A 312 -26.37 -4.23 0.09
CA LEU A 312 -25.59 -4.41 -1.11
C LEU A 312 -26.01 -3.37 -2.16
N ARG A 313 -25.04 -2.65 -2.73
CA ARG A 313 -25.28 -1.64 -3.77
C ARG A 313 -24.51 -1.97 -5.03
N PHE A 314 -25.20 -2.03 -6.16
CA PHE A 314 -24.59 -2.04 -7.49
C PHE A 314 -24.50 -0.62 -8.04
N TYR A 315 -23.38 -0.27 -8.66
CA TYR A 315 -23.17 1.01 -9.34
C TYR A 315 -23.24 0.79 -10.85
N LEU A 316 -24.22 1.42 -11.51
CA LEU A 316 -24.43 1.27 -12.95
C LEU A 316 -23.77 2.43 -13.69
N PRO A 317 -22.83 2.15 -14.62
CA PRO A 317 -22.37 3.14 -15.58
C PRO A 317 -23.53 3.72 -16.40
N ARG A 318 -23.42 4.99 -16.83
CA ARG A 318 -24.46 5.66 -17.63
C ARG A 318 -24.77 4.98 -18.97
N ALA A 319 -23.82 4.22 -19.50
CA ALA A 319 -23.91 3.55 -20.79
C ALA A 319 -24.68 2.21 -20.74
N VAL A 320 -25.29 1.88 -19.59
CA VAL A 320 -25.92 0.59 -19.31
C VAL A 320 -27.42 0.78 -19.20
N GLN A 321 -28.18 -0.09 -19.87
CA GLN A 321 -29.62 -0.18 -19.72
C GLN A 321 -29.97 -1.22 -18.67
N PHE A 322 -30.61 -0.81 -17.59
CA PHE A 322 -31.10 -1.73 -16.56
C PHE A 322 -32.29 -2.55 -17.08
N VAL A 323 -32.30 -3.86 -16.81
CA VAL A 323 -33.38 -4.77 -17.21
C VAL A 323 -34.18 -5.23 -16.00
N SER A 324 -33.53 -5.83 -15.00
CA SER A 324 -34.21 -6.35 -13.82
C SER A 324 -33.30 -6.48 -12.60
N ALA A 325 -33.92 -6.54 -11.42
CA ALA A 325 -33.28 -6.86 -10.15
C ALA A 325 -34.17 -7.83 -9.35
N PRO A 326 -33.63 -8.51 -8.33
CA PRO A 326 -34.40 -9.40 -7.47
C PRO A 326 -35.46 -8.62 -6.68
N ALA A 327 -36.51 -9.31 -6.25
CA ALA A 327 -37.51 -8.74 -5.36
C ALA A 327 -36.85 -8.15 -4.09
N GLY A 328 -37.29 -6.94 -3.70
CA GLY A 328 -36.73 -6.19 -2.57
C GLY A 328 -35.55 -5.28 -2.92
N CYS A 329 -34.94 -5.41 -4.11
CA CYS A 329 -33.94 -4.46 -4.59
C CYS A 329 -34.59 -3.27 -5.29
N GLN A 330 -34.09 -2.06 -5.03
CA GLN A 330 -34.62 -0.80 -5.57
C GLN A 330 -33.67 -0.22 -6.61
N TYR A 331 -34.18 0.04 -7.81
CA TYR A 331 -33.43 0.72 -8.88
C TYR A 331 -33.59 2.25 -8.76
N GLY A 332 -32.47 2.96 -8.72
CA GLY A 332 -32.41 4.42 -8.59
C GLY A 332 -31.70 5.13 -9.75
N GLY A 333 -31.77 4.57 -10.97
CA GLY A 333 -31.15 5.16 -12.17
C GLY A 333 -29.68 4.75 -12.37
N LEU A 334 -28.78 5.20 -11.49
CA LEU A 334 -27.35 4.87 -11.55
C LEU A 334 -26.90 3.87 -10.48
N SER A 335 -27.85 3.34 -9.71
CA SER A 335 -27.56 2.28 -8.74
C SER A 335 -28.75 1.36 -8.52
N VAL A 336 -28.47 0.13 -8.07
CA VAL A 336 -29.46 -0.81 -7.54
C VAL A 336 -29.10 -1.08 -6.09
N VAL A 337 -30.03 -0.84 -5.17
CA VAL A 337 -29.83 -1.02 -3.72
C VAL A 337 -30.62 -2.22 -3.25
N CYS A 338 -29.94 -3.20 -2.67
CA CYS A 338 -30.49 -4.45 -2.19
C CYS A 338 -30.29 -4.55 -0.67
N PRO A 339 -31.31 -4.27 0.16
CA PRO A 339 -31.27 -4.60 1.57
C PRO A 339 -31.12 -6.11 1.76
N ILE A 340 -30.13 -6.52 2.56
CA ILE A 340 -29.91 -7.91 2.99
C ILE A 340 -30.41 -8.08 4.43
N GLY A 341 -30.22 -7.07 5.30
CA GLY A 341 -30.65 -7.12 6.69
C GLY A 341 -29.58 -7.74 7.58
N GLN A 342 -29.94 -8.77 8.36
CA GLN A 342 -28.98 -9.43 9.24
C GLN A 342 -28.18 -10.50 8.48
N MET A 343 -26.87 -10.54 8.71
CA MET A 343 -25.97 -11.60 8.24
C MET A 343 -25.19 -12.17 9.43
N ALA A 344 -25.44 -13.44 9.75
CA ALA A 344 -24.67 -14.13 10.77
C ALA A 344 -23.18 -14.20 10.41
N ALA A 345 -22.31 -14.42 11.40
CA ALA A 345 -20.91 -14.77 11.15
C ALA A 345 -20.78 -15.91 10.11
N ASP A 346 -19.81 -15.80 9.21
CA ASP A 346 -19.56 -16.71 8.07
C ASP A 346 -20.67 -16.83 7.01
N ALA A 347 -21.80 -16.13 7.16
CA ALA A 347 -22.89 -16.19 6.19
C ALA A 347 -22.51 -15.49 4.87
N ALA A 348 -23.03 -16.03 3.76
CA ALA A 348 -22.89 -15.44 2.43
C ALA A 348 -24.25 -15.30 1.75
N VAL A 349 -24.48 -14.17 1.08
CA VAL A 349 -25.70 -13.88 0.32
C VAL A 349 -25.34 -13.33 -1.05
N SER A 350 -25.97 -13.87 -2.09
CA SER A 350 -25.81 -13.40 -3.47
C SER A 350 -27.07 -12.68 -3.97
N LYS A 351 -26.88 -11.60 -4.73
CA LYS A 351 -27.93 -10.93 -5.51
C LYS A 351 -27.44 -10.78 -6.94
N ALA A 352 -28.36 -10.90 -7.89
CA ALA A 352 -28.05 -10.79 -9.31
C ALA A 352 -28.94 -9.75 -9.99
N ILE A 353 -28.35 -8.84 -10.75
CA ILE A 353 -29.05 -7.85 -11.57
C ILE A 353 -28.82 -8.15 -13.05
N VAL A 354 -29.79 -7.83 -13.89
CA VAL A 354 -29.69 -8.00 -15.34
C VAL A 354 -29.63 -6.63 -16.01
N VAL A 355 -28.71 -6.48 -16.94
CA VAL A 355 -28.50 -5.25 -17.71
C VAL A 355 -28.24 -5.55 -19.19
N LYS A 356 -28.33 -4.52 -20.04
CA LYS A 356 -27.93 -4.54 -21.45
C LYS A 356 -26.93 -3.44 -21.74
N MET A 357 -26.02 -3.72 -22.67
CA MET A 357 -25.03 -2.76 -23.15
C MET A 357 -24.98 -2.78 -24.68
N SER A 358 -24.93 -1.59 -25.29
CA SER A 358 -25.07 -1.45 -26.76
C SER A 358 -23.76 -1.09 -27.47
N THR A 359 -22.71 -0.69 -26.73
CA THR A 359 -21.44 -0.24 -27.31
C THR A 359 -20.35 -1.28 -27.08
N ALA A 360 -19.65 -1.69 -28.13
CA ALA A 360 -18.52 -2.62 -28.01
C ALA A 360 -17.37 -1.98 -27.20
N GLY A 361 -16.67 -2.79 -26.41
CA GLY A 361 -15.57 -2.35 -25.54
C GLY A 361 -15.55 -3.06 -24.19
N GLY A 362 -14.56 -2.70 -23.37
CA GLY A 362 -14.47 -3.12 -21.97
C GLY A 362 -15.16 -2.12 -21.05
N MET A 363 -16.07 -2.57 -20.18
CA MET A 363 -16.75 -1.71 -19.22
C MET A 363 -16.56 -2.23 -17.79
N SER A 364 -16.18 -1.35 -16.87
CA SER A 364 -16.05 -1.69 -15.44
C SER A 364 -17.36 -1.44 -14.70
N PHE A 365 -17.83 -2.46 -13.99
CA PHE A 365 -18.93 -2.39 -13.02
C PHE A 365 -18.39 -2.54 -11.61
N ALA A 366 -19.09 -1.95 -10.65
CA ALA A 366 -18.75 -2.07 -9.24
C ALA A 366 -19.97 -2.44 -8.40
N ALA A 367 -19.73 -3.16 -7.31
CA ALA A 367 -20.69 -3.38 -6.25
C ALA A 367 -20.02 -3.19 -4.89
N SER A 368 -20.75 -2.69 -3.89
CA SER A 368 -20.26 -2.54 -2.53
C SER A 368 -21.26 -3.03 -1.48
N ALA A 369 -20.76 -3.59 -0.39
CA ALA A 369 -21.53 -3.91 0.81
C ALA A 369 -21.28 -2.89 1.93
N SER A 370 -22.28 -2.67 2.78
CA SER A 370 -22.16 -1.90 4.02
C SER A 370 -23.01 -2.54 5.12
N SER A 371 -22.65 -2.33 6.38
CA SER A 371 -23.40 -2.69 7.60
C SER A 371 -23.58 -1.47 8.51
N ASP A 372 -24.38 -1.61 9.57
CA ASP A 372 -24.46 -0.62 10.65
C ASP A 372 -23.22 -0.66 11.56
N GLU A 373 -22.61 -1.85 11.73
CA GLU A 373 -21.36 -2.02 12.47
C GLU A 373 -20.15 -1.54 11.65
N GLN A 374 -19.11 -1.10 12.36
CA GLN A 374 -17.82 -0.80 11.74
C GLN A 374 -17.18 -2.09 11.21
N ASP A 375 -16.95 -2.11 9.91
CA ASP A 375 -16.22 -3.18 9.24
C ASP A 375 -14.74 -3.17 9.62
N SER A 376 -14.19 -4.35 9.92
CA SER A 376 -12.78 -4.51 10.28
C SER A 376 -11.82 -4.39 9.09
N GLN A 377 -12.30 -4.63 7.86
CA GLN A 377 -11.53 -4.53 6.60
C GLN A 377 -12.29 -3.78 5.50
N PRO A 378 -12.65 -2.50 5.69
CA PRO A 378 -13.59 -1.77 4.82
C PRO A 378 -13.18 -1.65 3.34
N ASN A 379 -11.95 -2.01 2.99
CA ASN A 379 -11.43 -1.96 1.62
C ASN A 379 -11.83 -3.17 0.77
N ASP A 380 -12.23 -4.30 1.37
CA ASP A 380 -12.67 -5.50 0.63
C ASP A 380 -14.20 -5.60 0.48
N ASN A 381 -14.93 -4.64 1.05
CA ASN A 381 -16.35 -4.44 0.87
C ASN A 381 -16.74 -3.96 -0.54
N ILE A 382 -15.78 -3.68 -1.42
CA ILE A 382 -16.02 -3.24 -2.80
C ILE A 382 -15.38 -4.20 -3.81
N ALA A 383 -16.17 -4.61 -4.80
CA ALA A 383 -15.72 -5.47 -5.89
C ALA A 383 -15.95 -4.80 -7.25
N ARG A 384 -15.09 -5.12 -8.22
CA ARG A 384 -15.22 -4.68 -9.60
C ARG A 384 -15.15 -5.87 -10.55
N ALA A 385 -15.92 -5.80 -11.62
CA ALA A 385 -15.86 -6.72 -12.75
C ALA A 385 -15.67 -5.91 -14.03
N VAL A 386 -14.90 -6.44 -14.99
CA VAL A 386 -14.71 -5.83 -16.31
C VAL A 386 -15.32 -6.76 -17.33
N THR A 387 -16.34 -6.29 -18.03
CA THR A 387 -17.05 -7.08 -19.03
C THR A 387 -16.55 -6.75 -20.42
N THR A 388 -16.36 -7.79 -21.23
CA THR A 388 -15.96 -7.68 -22.63
C THR A 388 -17.19 -7.75 -23.54
N ILE A 389 -17.43 -6.74 -24.36
CA ILE A 389 -18.53 -6.74 -25.34
C ILE A 389 -17.97 -7.00 -26.74
N ARG A 390 -18.42 -8.07 -27.41
CA ARG A 390 -17.99 -8.45 -28.76
C ARG A 390 -19.19 -8.83 -29.65
N PRO A 391 -19.20 -8.42 -30.94
CA PRO A 391 -20.25 -8.79 -31.90
C PRO A 391 -20.48 -10.30 -32.04
#